data_AF-D4F5B9-F1
#
_entry.id   AF-D4F5B9-F1
#
_cell.length_a   1.000
_cell.length_b   1.000
_cell.length_c   1.000
_cell.angle_alpha   90.00
_cell.angle_beta   90.00
_cell.angle_gamma   90.00
#
_symmetry.space_group_name_H-M   'P 1'
#
loop_
_entity.id
_entity.type
_entity.pdbx_description
1 polymer ?
#
loop_
_entity_poly.entity_id
_entity_poly.type
_entity_poly.pdbx_seq_one_letter_code
_entity_poly.pdbx_strand_id
1 'polypeptide(L)'
;MQHMSQRLQARNFVAGQWLAQNDSLSERDHINACHTALLQGARRLIDAQYQAVYPTLASAEQRDALKAVMAAWRTAMQGITPQGVNDQQLTAYTQAAQTLRMLLPAH
;
A
#
# COMPACT_ATOMS: atom_id res chain seq x y z
N MET A 1 -1.88 16.02 -13.10
CA MET A 1 -1.14 14.85 -12.55
C MET A 1 -1.59 13.54 -13.23
N GLN A 2 -1.54 13.40 -14.57
CA GLN A 2 -2.21 12.28 -15.25
C GLN A 2 -1.33 11.33 -16.09
N HIS A 3 -0.02 11.56 -16.21
CA HIS A 3 0.85 10.70 -17.04
C HIS A 3 1.81 9.77 -16.27
N MET A 4 1.96 9.94 -14.95
CA MET A 4 2.75 8.99 -14.14
C MET A 4 2.05 7.63 -13.97
N SER A 5 0.71 7.59 -13.98
CA SER A 5 -0.05 6.35 -13.73
C SER A 5 0.06 5.33 -14.86
N GLN A 6 -0.13 5.73 -16.12
CA GLN A 6 -0.14 4.80 -17.26
C GLN A 6 1.22 4.12 -17.48
N ARG A 7 2.33 4.85 -17.35
CA ARG A 7 3.67 4.30 -17.56
C ARG A 7 4.08 3.33 -16.46
N LEU A 8 3.65 3.59 -15.22
CA LEU A 8 3.85 2.68 -14.09
C LEU A 8 2.96 1.43 -14.22
N GLN A 9 1.69 1.60 -14.62
CA GLN A 9 0.77 0.49 -14.89
C GLN A 9 1.29 -0.41 -16.02
N ALA A 10 1.79 0.16 -17.11
CA ALA A 10 2.37 -0.60 -18.23
C ALA A 10 3.64 -1.38 -17.82
N ARG A 11 4.49 -0.79 -16.96
CA ARG A 11 5.68 -1.48 -16.44
C ARG A 11 5.33 -2.64 -15.50
N ASN A 12 4.34 -2.45 -14.62
CA ASN A 12 3.82 -3.52 -13.77
C ASN A 12 3.18 -4.64 -14.61
N PHE A 13 2.48 -4.29 -15.69
CA PHE A 13 1.93 -5.26 -16.62
C PHE A 13 3.01 -6.10 -17.32
N VAL A 14 4.06 -5.46 -17.86
CA VAL A 14 5.17 -6.16 -18.53
C VAL A 14 5.93 -7.06 -17.55
N ALA A 15 6.22 -6.57 -16.34
CA ALA A 15 6.86 -7.38 -15.30
C ALA A 15 5.97 -8.56 -14.87
N GLY A 16 4.67 -8.34 -14.72
CA GLY A 16 3.70 -9.40 -14.40
C GLY A 16 3.57 -10.44 -15.51
N GLN A 17 3.58 -10.03 -16.78
CA GLN A 17 3.59 -10.93 -17.94
C GLN A 17 4.90 -11.74 -18.01
N TRP A 18 6.05 -11.11 -17.79
CA TRP A 18 7.34 -11.80 -17.74
C TRP A 18 7.37 -12.83 -16.61
N LEU A 19 6.90 -12.47 -15.40
CA LEU A 19 6.81 -13.39 -14.27
C LEU A 19 5.83 -14.54 -14.54
N ALA A 20 4.72 -14.31 -15.24
CA ALA A 20 3.74 -15.35 -15.58
C ALA A 20 4.25 -16.35 -16.63
N GLN A 21 5.16 -15.92 -17.52
CA GLN A 21 5.72 -16.78 -18.56
C GLN A 21 6.96 -17.58 -18.10
N ASN A 22 7.51 -17.25 -16.93
CA ASN A 22 8.76 -17.82 -16.42
C ASN A 22 8.55 -18.54 -15.07
N ASP A 23 7.60 -19.49 -15.04
CA ASP A 23 7.14 -20.18 -13.83
C ASP A 23 8.22 -21.02 -13.10
N SER A 24 9.32 -21.40 -13.77
CA SER A 24 10.36 -22.32 -13.24
C SER A 24 11.71 -21.68 -12.90
N LEU A 25 11.86 -20.36 -13.07
CA LEU A 25 13.16 -19.69 -12.87
C LEU A 25 13.37 -19.32 -11.40
N SER A 26 14.55 -19.64 -10.86
CA SER A 26 15.00 -19.22 -9.53
C SER A 26 14.96 -17.69 -9.33
N GLU A 27 15.05 -16.92 -10.43
CA GLU A 27 14.92 -15.47 -10.43
C GLU A 27 13.53 -15.01 -9.99
N ARG A 28 12.47 -15.77 -10.31
CA ARG A 28 11.10 -15.49 -9.88
C ARG A 28 10.98 -15.57 -8.35
N ASP A 29 11.52 -16.63 -7.77
CA ASP A 29 11.52 -16.83 -6.32
C ASP A 29 12.33 -15.74 -5.62
N HIS A 30 13.46 -15.33 -6.21
CA HIS A 30 14.26 -14.23 -5.70
C HIS A 30 13.51 -12.89 -5.75
N ILE A 31 12.79 -12.60 -6.84
CA ILE A 31 11.96 -11.40 -6.98
C ILE A 31 10.81 -11.42 -5.96
N ASN A 32 10.13 -12.56 -5.80
CA ASN A 32 9.06 -12.72 -4.81
C ASN A 32 9.58 -12.56 -3.36
N ALA A 33 10.77 -13.09 -3.06
CA ALA A 33 11.42 -12.93 -1.76
C ALA A 33 11.78 -11.46 -1.49
N CYS A 34 12.38 -10.77 -2.46
CA CYS A 34 12.67 -9.34 -2.38
C CYS A 34 11.39 -8.50 -2.19
N HIS A 35 10.35 -8.80 -2.96
CA HIS A 35 9.05 -8.15 -2.84
C HIS A 35 8.50 -8.34 -1.41
N THR A 36 8.48 -9.57 -0.91
CA THR A 36 8.00 -9.90 0.44
C THR A 36 8.80 -9.16 1.51
N ALA A 37 10.12 -9.11 1.39
CA ALA A 37 10.99 -8.40 2.33
C ALA A 37 10.70 -6.89 2.35
N LEU A 38 10.46 -6.28 1.18
CA LEU A 38 10.06 -4.87 1.07
C LEU A 38 8.71 -4.61 1.73
N LEU A 39 7.69 -5.45 1.48
CA LEU A 39 6.38 -5.30 2.12
C LEU A 39 6.48 -5.43 3.64
N GLN A 40 7.26 -6.40 4.14
CA GLN A 40 7.50 -6.58 5.57
C GLN A 40 8.26 -5.38 6.18
N GLY A 41 9.27 -4.86 5.49
CA GLY A 41 10.01 -3.66 5.91
C GLY A 41 9.11 -2.43 5.98
N ALA A 42 8.32 -2.18 4.95
CA ALA A 42 7.35 -1.08 4.92
C ALA A 42 6.34 -1.19 6.07
N ARG A 43 5.86 -2.41 6.36
CA ARG A 43 4.95 -2.66 7.48
C ARG A 43 5.56 -2.31 8.83
N ARG A 44 6.81 -2.68 9.09
CA ARG A 44 7.48 -2.33 10.35
C ARG A 44 7.58 -0.82 10.53
N LEU A 45 7.95 -0.09 9.47
CA LEU A 45 8.04 1.37 9.51
C LEU A 45 6.68 2.02 9.77
N ILE A 46 5.65 1.61 9.03
CA ILE A 46 4.32 2.22 9.12
C ILE A 46 3.61 1.85 10.44
N ASP A 47 3.73 0.61 10.90
CA ASP A 47 3.15 0.20 12.20
C ASP A 47 3.80 0.97 13.36
N ALA A 48 5.12 1.23 13.31
CA ALA A 48 5.80 2.06 14.31
C ALA A 48 5.29 3.51 14.29
N GLN A 49 5.10 4.10 13.11
CA GLN A 49 4.54 5.45 13.00
C GLN A 49 3.09 5.53 13.45
N TYR A 50 2.29 4.49 13.17
CA TYR A 50 0.94 4.39 13.70
C TYR A 50 0.94 4.41 15.23
N GLN A 51 1.79 3.62 15.88
CA GLN A 51 1.89 3.59 17.34
C GLN A 51 2.33 4.93 17.93
N ALA A 52 3.21 5.67 17.23
CA ALA A 52 3.65 6.99 17.66
C ALA A 52 2.56 8.07 17.51
N VAL A 53 1.80 8.06 16.40
CA VAL A 53 0.81 9.10 16.08
C VAL A 53 -0.54 8.85 16.76
N TYR A 54 -0.97 7.59 16.89
CA TYR A 54 -2.28 7.25 17.46
C TYR A 54 -2.58 7.93 18.82
N PRO A 55 -1.66 7.96 19.81
CA PRO A 55 -1.92 8.63 21.09
C PRO A 55 -1.94 10.16 21.01
N THR A 56 -1.39 10.78 19.96
CA THR A 56 -1.34 12.25 19.81
C THR A 56 -2.61 12.83 19.20
N LEU A 57 -3.54 11.98 18.74
CA LEU A 57 -4.80 12.39 18.15
C LEU A 57 -5.78 12.89 19.22
N ALA A 58 -6.42 14.03 18.94
CA ALA A 58 -7.23 14.75 19.91
C ALA A 58 -8.62 14.11 20.12
N SER A 59 -9.21 13.51 19.08
CA SER A 59 -10.57 12.97 19.13
C SER A 59 -10.65 11.46 18.88
N ALA A 60 -11.74 10.85 19.35
CA ALA A 60 -12.05 9.47 19.02
C ALA A 60 -12.25 9.27 17.51
N GLU A 61 -12.89 10.23 16.85
CA GLU A 61 -13.12 10.20 15.41
C GLU A 61 -11.82 10.21 14.60
N GLN A 62 -10.83 11.02 14.98
CA GLN A 62 -9.50 11.00 14.36
C GLN A 62 -8.81 9.63 14.56
N ARG A 63 -8.90 9.07 15.76
CA ARG A 63 -8.32 7.75 16.08
C ARG A 63 -8.96 6.63 15.26
N ASP A 64 -10.28 6.65 15.11
CA ASP A 64 -11.01 5.65 14.33
C ASP A 64 -10.77 5.82 12.83
N ALA A 65 -10.68 7.06 12.33
CA ALA A 65 -10.25 7.33 10.96
C ALA A 65 -8.82 6.82 10.70
N LEU A 66 -7.88 7.02 11.63
CA LEU A 66 -6.51 6.49 11.49
C LEU A 66 -6.50 4.94 11.51
N LYS A 67 -7.32 4.30 12.36
CA LYS A 67 -7.48 2.83 12.32
C LYS A 67 -8.00 2.36 10.96
N ALA A 68 -8.99 3.06 10.40
CA ALA A 68 -9.55 2.73 9.09
C ALA A 68 -8.50 2.87 7.97
N VAL A 69 -7.67 3.93 8.00
CA VAL A 69 -6.52 4.10 7.10
C VAL A 69 -5.56 2.92 7.22
N MET A 70 -5.19 2.54 8.43
CA MET A 70 -4.27 1.42 8.66
C MET A 70 -4.84 0.09 8.20
N ALA A 71 -6.13 -0.16 8.40
CA ALA A 71 -6.80 -1.36 7.92
C ALA A 71 -6.80 -1.40 6.38
N ALA A 72 -7.20 -0.31 5.72
CA ALA A 72 -7.22 -0.21 4.27
C ALA A 72 -5.81 -0.34 3.66
N TRP A 73 -4.80 0.26 4.30
CA TRP A 73 -3.40 0.12 3.90
C TRP A 73 -2.94 -1.34 3.98
N ARG A 74 -3.19 -2.04 5.10
CA ARG A 74 -2.83 -3.46 5.23
C ARG A 74 -3.49 -4.32 4.16
N THR A 75 -4.77 -4.10 3.87
CA THR A 75 -5.48 -4.80 2.80
C THR A 75 -4.86 -4.51 1.43
N ALA A 76 -4.56 -3.25 1.12
CA ALA A 76 -3.91 -2.88 -0.14
C ALA A 76 -2.52 -3.51 -0.28
N MET A 77 -1.75 -3.59 0.81
CA MET A 77 -0.44 -4.22 0.83
C MET A 77 -0.50 -5.74 0.67
N GLN A 78 -1.51 -6.40 1.23
CA GLN A 78 -1.72 -7.84 1.07
C GLN A 78 -2.19 -8.22 -0.34
N GLY A 79 -2.90 -7.31 -1.02
CA GLY A 79 -3.34 -7.52 -2.40
C GLY A 79 -2.34 -7.05 -3.46
N ILE A 80 -1.11 -6.69 -3.09
CA ILE A 80 -0.06 -6.41 -4.07
C ILE A 80 0.37 -7.73 -4.71
N THR A 81 0.26 -7.75 -6.02
CA THR A 81 0.67 -8.87 -6.88
C THR A 81 1.79 -8.42 -7.81
N PRO A 82 2.47 -9.35 -8.49
CA PRO A 82 3.35 -9.02 -9.61
C PRO A 82 2.74 -8.09 -10.67
N GLN A 83 1.43 -8.16 -10.86
CA GLN A 83 0.68 -7.34 -11.83
C GLN A 83 0.37 -5.94 -11.28
N GLY A 84 0.63 -5.68 -10.00
CA GLY A 84 0.40 -4.40 -9.32
C GLY A 84 -0.54 -4.50 -8.12
N VAL A 85 -0.99 -3.34 -7.65
CA VAL A 85 -1.98 -3.21 -6.58
C VAL A 85 -3.37 -3.25 -7.18
N ASN A 86 -4.31 -3.92 -6.51
CA ASN A 86 -5.72 -3.87 -6.90
C ASN A 86 -6.26 -2.42 -6.78
N ASP A 87 -6.80 -1.88 -7.88
CA ASP A 87 -7.28 -0.49 -7.95
C ASP A 87 -8.37 -0.20 -6.91
N GLN A 88 -9.27 -1.16 -6.64
CA GLN A 88 -10.32 -1.00 -5.63
C GLN A 88 -9.73 -0.85 -4.22
N GLN A 89 -8.68 -1.61 -3.90
CA GLN A 89 -7.99 -1.50 -2.61
C GLN A 89 -7.22 -0.18 -2.50
N LEU A 90 -6.61 0.29 -3.60
CA LEU A 90 -5.94 1.58 -3.65
C LEU A 90 -6.92 2.75 -3.49
N THR A 91 -8.10 2.67 -4.10
CA THR A 91 -9.18 3.64 -3.90
C THR A 91 -9.66 3.64 -2.45
N ALA A 92 -9.89 2.47 -1.86
CA ALA A 92 -10.32 2.38 -0.46
C ALA A 92 -9.30 3.00 0.51
N TYR A 93 -8.00 2.74 0.29
CA TYR A 93 -6.94 3.39 1.06
C TYR A 93 -6.93 4.91 0.89
N THR A 94 -7.02 5.39 -0.36
CA THR A 94 -7.01 6.82 -0.68
C THR A 94 -8.19 7.54 -0.04
N GLN A 95 -9.39 6.94 -0.08
CA GLN A 95 -10.59 7.49 0.53
C GLN A 95 -10.47 7.55 2.05
N ALA A 96 -9.98 6.49 2.70
CA ALA A 96 -9.73 6.49 4.14
C ALA A 96 -8.73 7.59 4.53
N ALA A 97 -7.65 7.74 3.77
CA ALA A 97 -6.63 8.76 4.02
C ALA A 97 -7.19 10.18 3.86
N GLN A 98 -8.09 10.38 2.89
CA GLN A 98 -8.77 11.66 2.70
C GLN A 98 -9.73 11.98 3.85
N THR A 99 -10.48 11.00 4.36
CA THR A 99 -11.32 11.17 5.55
C THR A 99 -10.48 11.59 6.76
N LEU A 100 -9.37 10.91 7.02
CA LEU A 100 -8.47 11.30 8.11
C LEU A 100 -7.95 12.73 7.92
N ARG A 101 -7.53 13.10 6.69
CA ARG A 101 -7.01 14.44 6.39
C ARG A 101 -8.01 15.55 6.68
N MET A 102 -9.31 15.32 6.43
CA MET A 102 -10.35 16.32 6.71
C MET A 102 -10.58 16.53 8.22
N LEU A 103 -10.26 15.53 9.04
CA LEU A 103 -10.40 15.58 10.50
C LEU A 103 -9.17 16.14 11.21
N LEU A 104 -8.02 16.16 10.53
CA LEU A 104 -6.79 16.72 11.06
C LEU A 104 -6.80 18.25 10.88
N PRO A 105 -6.24 19.02 11.84
CA PRO A 105 -6.08 20.44 11.68
C PRO A 105 -5.23 20.75 10.43
N ALA A 106 -5.58 21.81 9.71
CA ALA A 106 -4.76 22.28 8.60
C ALA A 106 -3.40 22.71 9.15
N HIS A 107 -2.34 22.03 8.70
CA HIS A 107 -0.95 22.40 8.96
C HIS A 107 -0.49 23.47 7.99
#